data_AF-A0A7J2NGQ2-F1
#
_entry.id   AF-A0A7J2NGQ2-F1
#
_cell.length_a   1.000
_cell.length_b   1.000
_cell.length_c   1.000
_cell.angle_alpha   90.00
_cell.angle_beta   90.00
_cell.angle_gamma   90.00
#
_symmetry.space_group_name_H-M   'P 1'
#
loop_
_entity.id
_entity.type
_entity.pdbx_description
1 polymer ?
#
loop_
_entity_poly.entity_id
_entity_poly.type
_entity_poly.pdbx_seq_one_letter_code
_entity_poly.pdbx_strand_id
1 'polypeptide(L)'
;MQEDDAQDVGTGPPAVSDASPQTPFWPFQEPFDIDRLRREQKIRQRKEWRSIVTKLGALCTITLAIYLAVALAVLIFVSPEVVVELLDSDANRSDSIFIITPEVTPLFRISGLTLVLFFGAMVAAILASYGLIAWRSRKDFPLELLEGKSDRASAIFAAGTLFIAILFFTQVFYLLANFGGADPNVPPFDEEMWQKVYMFTKASVWEEVISRVLLIGVPLLIIDFLFRKERMRAPANYLFGGKFKLEAVESLVILFSSIMFALAHLEGWDIWKTVPSGLAGLCSGFLFVRYGLYAAIFFHFAFDFLSIPVDFFDSIVLSLPLSFLILAWLACGAVFFVIYAKRLFVFVRRGMLSVIRPMPERQ
;
A
#
# COMPACT_ATOMS: atom_id res chain seq x y z
N MET A 1 37.38 67.80 -46.61
CA MET A 1 38.02 68.09 -47.91
C MET A 1 36.96 67.76 -48.95
N GLN A 2 36.55 68.79 -49.71
CA GLN A 2 35.41 68.88 -50.67
C GLN A 2 34.02 68.93 -49.99
N GLU A 3 33.29 70.07 -50.00
CA GLU A 3 32.62 70.79 -51.12
C GLU A 3 31.47 69.92 -51.69
N ASP A 4 30.26 70.37 -52.01
CA ASP A 4 29.62 71.69 -52.12
C ASP A 4 28.09 71.42 -52.26
N ASP A 5 27.24 72.31 -51.74
CA ASP A 5 26.24 73.12 -52.48
C ASP A 5 24.84 72.47 -52.52
N ALA A 6 23.80 73.04 -51.90
CA ALA A 6 23.08 74.31 -52.16
C ALA A 6 21.86 74.11 -53.09
N GLN A 7 20.74 74.75 -52.66
CA GLN A 7 19.57 75.16 -53.45
C GLN A 7 18.55 74.06 -53.86
N ASP A 8 17.24 74.28 -53.95
CA ASP A 8 16.32 75.38 -53.59
C ASP A 8 14.88 74.85 -53.79
N VAL A 9 13.91 75.49 -53.12
CA VAL A 9 12.46 75.66 -53.39
C VAL A 9 11.67 74.55 -54.12
N GLY A 10 10.58 74.10 -53.47
CA GLY A 10 9.52 73.32 -54.14
C GLY A 10 8.23 73.20 -53.32
N THR A 11 7.32 74.14 -53.54
CA THR A 11 5.97 74.29 -52.98
C THR A 11 5.03 73.11 -53.23
N GLY A 12 4.25 72.72 -52.21
CA GLY A 12 3.00 71.99 -52.38
C GLY A 12 2.54 71.31 -51.09
N PRO A 13 1.38 71.68 -50.50
CA PRO A 13 0.80 70.87 -49.43
C PRO A 13 0.35 69.53 -50.02
N PRO A 14 0.79 68.36 -49.49
CA PRO A 14 0.19 67.10 -49.89
C PRO A 14 -1.28 67.11 -49.47
N ALA A 15 -2.13 66.76 -50.43
CA ALA A 15 -3.56 66.62 -50.26
C ALA A 15 -3.88 65.79 -49.00
N VAL A 16 -4.81 66.31 -48.19
CA VAL A 16 -5.47 65.57 -47.12
C VAL A 16 -6.20 64.41 -47.76
N SER A 17 -5.52 63.27 -47.87
CA SER A 17 -6.13 62.00 -48.27
C SER A 17 -7.03 61.53 -47.13
N ASP A 18 -8.25 61.17 -47.50
CA ASP A 18 -9.32 60.67 -46.65
C ASP A 18 -8.83 59.73 -45.54
N ALA A 19 -8.72 60.28 -44.33
CA ALA A 19 -8.73 59.50 -43.11
C ALA A 19 -10.15 58.96 -42.92
N SER A 20 -10.48 57.91 -43.68
CA SER A 20 -11.55 56.99 -43.28
C SER A 20 -11.23 56.56 -41.84
N PRO A 21 -12.18 56.68 -40.90
CA PRO A 21 -11.93 56.30 -39.53
C PRO A 21 -11.62 54.81 -39.55
N GLN A 22 -10.35 54.44 -39.31
CA GLN A 22 -9.99 53.09 -38.92
C GLN A 22 -10.74 52.85 -37.62
N THR A 23 -11.92 52.23 -37.74
CA THR A 23 -12.66 51.72 -36.60
C THR A 23 -11.65 50.87 -35.82
N PRO A 24 -11.38 51.18 -34.54
CA PRO A 24 -10.47 50.38 -33.75
C PRO A 24 -10.92 48.94 -33.87
N PHE A 25 -10.05 48.10 -34.46
CA PHE A 25 -10.26 46.67 -34.54
C PHE A 25 -10.13 46.16 -33.10
N TRP A 26 -11.22 46.30 -32.35
CA TRP A 26 -11.36 45.67 -31.06
C TRP A 26 -11.25 44.18 -31.36
N PRO A 27 -10.19 43.48 -30.92
CA PRO A 27 -10.14 42.05 -31.08
C PRO A 27 -11.42 41.55 -30.41
N PHE A 28 -12.26 40.86 -31.18
CA PHE A 28 -13.49 40.23 -30.69
C PHE A 28 -13.16 39.63 -29.32
N GLN A 29 -13.64 40.25 -28.25
CA GLN A 29 -13.51 39.69 -26.92
C GLN A 29 -14.27 38.38 -27.01
N GLU A 30 -13.54 37.26 -27.00
CA GLU A 30 -14.18 35.96 -26.93
C GLU A 30 -15.21 36.04 -25.79
N PRO A 31 -16.47 35.67 -26.04
CA PRO A 31 -17.51 35.77 -25.03
C PRO A 31 -17.02 35.06 -23.78
N PHE A 32 -17.06 35.77 -22.65
CA PHE A 32 -16.57 35.29 -21.36
C PHE A 32 -17.30 33.99 -20.99
N ASP A 33 -16.65 32.85 -21.25
CA ASP A 33 -17.23 31.53 -21.01
C ASP A 33 -17.13 31.17 -19.52
N ILE A 34 -18.19 31.50 -18.78
CA ILE A 34 -18.35 31.16 -17.35
C ILE A 34 -18.20 29.64 -17.12
N ASP A 35 -18.61 28.80 -18.06
CA ASP A 35 -18.51 27.35 -17.93
C ASP A 35 -17.09 26.84 -18.13
N ARG A 36 -16.27 27.49 -18.97
CA ARG A 36 -14.82 27.25 -19.03
C ARG A 36 -14.16 27.56 -17.68
N LEU A 37 -14.42 28.73 -17.09
CA LEU A 37 -13.84 29.11 -15.80
C LEU A 37 -14.27 28.16 -14.67
N ARG A 38 -15.54 27.77 -14.61
CA ARG A 38 -16.03 26.76 -13.64
C ARG A 38 -15.35 25.41 -13.81
N ARG A 39 -15.08 24.98 -15.06
CA ARG A 39 -14.35 23.73 -15.36
C ARG A 39 -12.89 23.82 -14.91
N GLU A 40 -12.20 24.90 -15.23
CA GLU A 40 -10.81 25.14 -14.84
C GLU A 40 -10.65 25.20 -13.31
N GLN A 41 -11.56 25.88 -12.61
CA GLN A 41 -11.57 25.95 -11.15
C GLN A 41 -11.80 24.57 -10.52
N LYS A 42 -12.75 23.77 -11.02
CA LYS A 42 -12.97 22.40 -10.56
C LYS A 42 -11.74 21.50 -10.78
N ILE A 43 -11.04 21.66 -11.91
CA ILE A 43 -9.82 20.91 -12.21
C ILE A 43 -8.71 21.30 -11.24
N ARG A 44 -8.51 22.60 -10.99
CA ARG A 44 -7.52 23.12 -10.04
C ARG A 44 -7.78 22.60 -8.62
N GLN A 45 -9.01 22.73 -8.14
CA GLN A 45 -9.40 22.26 -6.80
C GLN A 45 -9.17 20.75 -6.64
N ARG A 46 -9.46 19.94 -7.67
CA ARG A 46 -9.17 18.49 -7.65
C ARG A 46 -7.68 18.18 -7.61
N LYS A 47 -6.85 18.94 -8.32
CA LYS A 47 -5.39 18.79 -8.30
C LYS A 47 -4.83 19.16 -6.92
N GLU A 48 -5.30 20.26 -6.33
CA GLU A 48 -4.91 20.70 -4.99
C GLU A 48 -5.31 19.67 -3.93
N TRP A 49 -6.57 19.20 -3.95
CA TRP A 49 -7.03 18.14 -3.03
C TRP A 49 -6.20 16.85 -3.15
N ARG A 50 -5.92 16.40 -4.38
CA ARG A 50 -5.07 15.23 -4.61
C ARG A 50 -3.67 15.42 -4.06
N SER A 51 -3.09 16.61 -4.22
CA SER A 51 -1.77 16.93 -3.67
C SER A 51 -1.78 16.87 -2.14
N ILE A 52 -2.77 17.49 -1.50
CA ILE A 52 -2.93 17.47 -0.03
C ILE A 52 -3.05 16.03 0.48
N VAL A 53 -3.94 15.23 -0.10
CA VAL A 53 -4.12 13.82 0.30
C VAL A 53 -2.84 13.01 0.09
N THR A 54 -2.11 13.25 -0.99
CA THR A 54 -0.84 12.55 -1.26
C THR A 54 0.20 12.91 -0.21
N LYS A 55 0.35 14.19 0.13
CA LYS A 55 1.28 14.64 1.18
C LYS A 55 0.91 14.08 2.55
N LEU A 56 -0.38 14.08 2.88
CA LEU A 56 -0.89 13.48 4.12
C LEU A 56 -0.54 12.00 4.21
N GLY A 57 -0.80 11.24 3.15
CA GLY A 57 -0.46 9.81 3.08
C GLY A 57 1.04 9.55 3.20
N ALA A 58 1.87 10.39 2.56
CA ALA A 58 3.31 10.28 2.64
C ALA A 58 3.82 10.59 4.05
N LEU A 59 3.24 11.58 4.73
CA LEU A 59 3.57 11.91 6.13
C LEU A 59 3.20 10.76 7.09
N CYS A 60 2.01 10.17 6.94
CA CYS A 60 1.62 8.99 7.71
C CYS A 60 2.55 7.80 7.41
N THR A 61 2.95 7.63 6.15
CA THR A 61 3.84 6.54 5.74
C THR A 61 5.24 6.69 6.32
N ILE A 62 5.82 7.90 6.35
CA ILE A 62 7.16 8.09 6.92
C ILE A 62 7.15 7.95 8.44
N THR A 63 6.10 8.42 9.11
CA THR A 63 5.96 8.20 10.57
C THR A 63 5.79 6.72 10.89
N LEU A 64 5.02 5.97 10.08
CA LEU A 64 4.93 4.51 10.18
C LEU A 64 6.29 3.85 9.95
N ALA A 65 7.01 4.24 8.90
CA ALA A 65 8.34 3.67 8.62
C ALA A 65 9.30 3.90 9.80
N ILE A 66 9.33 5.11 10.37
CA ILE A 66 10.15 5.41 11.55
C ILE A 66 9.74 4.54 12.74
N TYR A 67 8.44 4.39 12.98
CA TYR A 67 7.93 3.50 14.03
C TYR A 67 8.39 2.05 13.83
N LEU A 68 8.27 1.54 12.61
CA LEU A 68 8.71 0.19 12.26
C LEU A 68 10.23 0.02 12.32
N ALA A 69 11.01 1.07 12.10
CA ALA A 69 12.45 1.03 12.35
C ALA A 69 12.78 0.79 13.83
N VAL A 70 11.99 1.36 14.75
CA VAL A 70 12.11 1.07 16.19
C VAL A 70 11.71 -0.37 16.46
N ALA A 71 10.61 -0.85 15.89
CA ALA A 71 10.20 -2.26 16.02
C ALA A 71 11.24 -3.25 15.49
N LEU A 72 11.92 -2.92 14.38
CA LEU A 72 13.04 -3.70 13.86
C LEU A 72 14.24 -3.72 14.82
N ALA A 73 14.53 -2.59 15.48
CA ALA A 73 15.58 -2.55 16.48
C ALA A 73 15.25 -3.46 17.68
N VAL A 74 13.99 -3.46 18.14
CA VAL A 74 13.51 -4.39 19.18
C VAL A 74 13.61 -5.84 18.72
N LEU A 75 13.16 -6.17 17.51
CA LEU A 75 13.29 -7.50 16.93
C LEU A 75 14.75 -7.98 16.97
N ILE A 76 15.70 -7.16 16.50
CA ILE A 76 17.13 -7.50 16.49
C ILE A 76 17.64 -7.68 17.93
N PHE A 77 17.22 -6.81 18.85
CA PHE A 77 17.67 -6.84 20.24
C PHE A 77 17.19 -8.08 21.01
N VAL A 78 15.94 -8.48 20.80
CA VAL A 78 15.32 -9.65 21.46
C VAL A 78 15.69 -10.97 20.77
N SER A 79 16.13 -10.94 19.51
CA SER A 79 16.48 -12.14 18.74
C SER A 79 17.46 -13.12 19.45
N PRO A 80 18.52 -12.67 20.16
CA PRO A 80 19.40 -13.58 20.90
C PRO A 80 18.66 -14.36 21.99
N GLU A 81 17.73 -13.73 22.71
CA GLU A 81 16.89 -14.39 23.73
C GLU A 81 15.99 -15.44 23.09
N VAL A 82 15.33 -15.10 21.98
CA VAL A 82 14.55 -16.07 21.18
C VAL A 82 15.42 -17.28 20.80
N VAL A 83 16.67 -17.06 20.36
CA VAL A 83 17.56 -18.16 19.98
C VAL A 83 17.90 -19.05 21.17
N VAL A 84 18.16 -18.49 22.35
CA VAL A 84 18.41 -19.25 23.58
C VAL A 84 17.21 -20.10 23.95
N GLU A 85 16.00 -19.51 23.96
CA GLU A 85 14.76 -20.20 24.31
C GLU A 85 14.37 -21.30 23.32
N LEU A 86 14.65 -21.11 22.02
CA LEU A 86 14.41 -22.13 21.00
C LEU A 86 15.44 -23.28 21.04
N LEU A 87 16.63 -23.05 21.61
CA LEU A 87 17.68 -24.06 21.77
C LEU A 87 17.59 -24.81 23.11
N ASP A 88 16.79 -24.33 24.06
CA ASP A 88 16.63 -24.98 25.34
C ASP A 88 16.11 -26.42 25.14
N SER A 89 17.02 -27.37 25.36
CA SER A 89 16.77 -28.79 25.18
C SER A 89 15.79 -29.34 26.21
N ASP A 90 15.73 -28.72 27.39
CA ASP A 90 14.88 -29.18 28.49
C ASP A 90 13.41 -28.82 28.20
N ALA A 91 13.17 -27.78 27.41
CA ALA A 91 11.85 -27.32 27.02
C ALA A 91 11.24 -28.07 25.81
N ASN A 92 12.01 -28.93 25.12
CA ASN A 92 11.59 -29.70 23.93
C ASN A 92 10.76 -28.85 22.92
N ARG A 93 11.22 -27.62 22.66
CA ARG A 93 10.50 -26.65 21.81
C ARG A 93 10.44 -27.17 20.37
N SER A 94 9.23 -27.16 19.80
CA SER A 94 8.99 -27.50 18.40
C SER A 94 7.89 -26.60 17.85
N ASP A 95 7.98 -26.28 16.57
CA ASP A 95 6.93 -25.54 15.86
C ASP A 95 6.55 -26.28 14.57
N SER A 96 5.31 -26.10 14.14
CA SER A 96 4.79 -26.71 12.93
C SER A 96 5.03 -25.81 11.71
N ILE A 97 5.65 -26.37 10.68
CA ILE A 97 5.54 -25.84 9.33
C ILE A 97 4.17 -26.24 8.79
N PHE A 98 3.37 -25.26 8.40
CA PHE A 98 1.98 -25.44 7.98
C PHE A 98 1.73 -24.92 6.56
N ILE A 99 0.56 -25.21 6.01
CA ILE A 99 -0.02 -24.56 4.83
C ILE A 99 -1.44 -24.09 5.15
N ILE A 100 -2.00 -23.22 4.30
CA ILE A 100 -3.36 -22.71 4.44
C ILE A 100 -4.26 -23.45 3.46
N THR A 101 -5.18 -24.25 3.99
CA THR A 101 -6.20 -24.98 3.23
C THR A 101 -7.52 -25.02 3.99
N PRO A 102 -8.45 -24.12 3.65
CA PRO A 102 -9.04 -23.05 4.49
C PRO A 102 -8.71 -22.96 6.00
N GLU A 103 -8.26 -24.04 6.63
CA GLU A 103 -7.73 -24.11 8.00
C GLU A 103 -6.19 -24.14 7.97
N VAL A 104 -5.54 -23.95 9.12
CA VAL A 104 -4.08 -24.06 9.22
C VAL A 104 -3.73 -25.54 9.33
N THR A 105 -3.24 -26.11 8.22
CA THR A 105 -2.91 -27.54 8.18
C THR A 105 -1.41 -27.73 8.45
N PRO A 106 -1.01 -28.29 9.61
CA PRO A 106 0.39 -28.59 9.89
C PRO A 106 0.89 -29.71 8.97
N LEU A 107 2.07 -29.52 8.38
CA LEU A 107 2.72 -30.52 7.53
C LEU A 107 3.72 -31.37 8.30
N PHE A 108 4.65 -30.70 9.00
CA PHE A 108 5.67 -31.36 9.81
C PHE A 108 6.16 -30.39 10.90
N ARG A 109 6.79 -30.94 11.94
CA ARG A 109 7.38 -30.16 13.03
C ARG A 109 8.88 -30.00 12.84
N ILE A 110 9.39 -28.83 13.21
CA ILE A 110 10.82 -28.52 13.28
C ILE A 110 11.18 -28.16 14.72
N SER A 111 12.39 -28.52 15.14
CA SER A 111 12.90 -28.28 16.49
C SER A 111 14.41 -28.02 16.49
N GLY A 112 14.94 -27.62 17.65
CA GLY A 112 16.37 -27.39 17.87
C GLY A 112 17.00 -26.44 16.85
N LEU A 113 18.16 -26.82 16.29
CA LEU A 113 18.90 -25.97 15.35
C LEU A 113 18.09 -25.61 14.09
N THR A 114 17.24 -26.52 13.59
CA THR A 114 16.40 -26.24 12.42
C THR A 114 15.40 -25.12 12.71
N LEU A 115 14.85 -25.08 13.92
CA LEU A 115 13.93 -24.04 14.38
C LEU A 115 14.62 -22.67 14.47
N VAL A 116 15.86 -22.65 14.97
CA VAL A 116 16.70 -21.44 15.02
C VAL A 116 17.03 -20.93 13.62
N LEU A 117 17.46 -21.81 12.71
CA LEU A 117 17.77 -21.43 11.33
C LEU A 117 16.53 -20.91 10.61
N PHE A 118 15.37 -21.51 10.86
CA PHE A 118 14.09 -21.04 10.36
C PHE A 118 13.77 -19.63 10.87
N PHE A 119 13.86 -19.39 12.19
CA PHE A 119 13.66 -18.06 12.78
C PHE A 119 14.64 -17.03 12.19
N GLY A 120 15.93 -17.35 12.12
CA GLY A 120 16.95 -16.46 11.53
C GLY A 120 16.66 -16.11 10.07
N ALA A 121 16.14 -17.05 9.27
CA ALA A 121 15.70 -16.79 7.90
C ALA A 121 14.50 -15.83 7.85
N MET A 122 13.55 -15.93 8.79
CA MET A 122 12.41 -15.01 8.87
C MET A 122 12.87 -13.58 9.23
N VAL A 123 13.76 -13.44 10.23
CA VAL A 123 14.35 -12.13 10.58
C VAL A 123 15.06 -11.52 9.38
N ALA A 124 15.88 -12.30 8.66
CA ALA A 124 16.56 -11.84 7.46
C ALA A 124 15.59 -11.40 6.35
N ALA A 125 14.47 -12.12 6.17
CA ALA A 125 13.44 -11.77 5.19
C ALA A 125 12.74 -10.44 5.53
N ILE A 126 12.46 -10.17 6.82
CA ILE A 126 11.89 -8.90 7.27
C ILE A 126 12.87 -7.75 7.01
N LEU A 127 14.15 -7.91 7.42
CA LEU A 127 15.18 -6.88 7.21
C LEU A 127 15.40 -6.59 5.72
N ALA A 128 15.48 -7.63 4.89
CA ALA A 128 15.57 -7.50 3.45
C ALA A 128 14.34 -6.78 2.88
N SER A 129 13.13 -7.11 3.36
CA SER A 129 11.89 -6.51 2.89
C SER A 129 11.80 -5.02 3.21
N TYR A 130 12.18 -4.63 4.43
CA TYR A 130 12.25 -3.24 4.87
C TYR A 130 13.31 -2.46 4.06
N GLY A 131 14.50 -3.03 3.86
CA GLY A 131 15.55 -2.41 3.04
C GLY A 131 15.14 -2.26 1.58
N LEU A 132 14.51 -3.29 1.00
CA LEU A 132 14.07 -3.29 -0.40
C LEU A 132 12.93 -2.30 -0.65
N ILE A 133 11.95 -2.20 0.25
CA ILE A 133 10.84 -1.25 0.08
C ILE A 133 11.34 0.19 0.15
N ALA A 134 12.26 0.50 1.06
CA ALA A 134 12.90 1.81 1.15
C ALA A 134 13.73 2.09 -0.12
N TRP A 135 14.58 1.15 -0.53
CA TRP A 135 15.45 1.31 -1.70
C TRP A 135 14.68 1.48 -3.00
N ARG A 136 13.63 0.69 -3.23
CA ARG A 136 12.80 0.82 -4.44
C ARG A 136 11.94 2.08 -4.45
N SER A 137 11.56 2.59 -3.28
CA SER A 137 10.73 3.79 -3.16
C SER A 137 11.53 5.09 -3.12
N ARG A 138 12.87 5.04 -3.04
CA ARG A 138 13.74 6.22 -2.82
C ARG A 138 13.61 7.36 -3.83
N LYS A 139 13.16 7.05 -5.06
CA LYS A 139 13.00 8.06 -6.13
C LYS A 139 11.60 8.67 -6.12
N ASP A 140 10.58 7.84 -5.94
CA ASP A 140 9.18 8.25 -6.09
C ASP A 140 8.59 8.81 -4.78
N PHE A 141 8.99 8.26 -3.63
CA PHE A 141 8.46 8.65 -2.34
C PHE A 141 8.77 10.11 -1.95
N PRO A 142 9.97 10.67 -2.21
CA PRO A 142 10.22 12.10 -1.98
C PRO A 142 9.29 13.01 -2.79
N LEU A 143 8.91 12.62 -4.01
CA LEU A 143 7.97 13.38 -4.85
C LEU A 143 6.55 13.35 -4.24
N GLU A 144 6.15 12.20 -3.68
CA GLU A 144 4.89 12.05 -2.94
C GLU A 144 4.86 12.93 -1.70
N LEU A 145 5.97 12.97 -0.96
CA LEU A 145 6.09 13.71 0.30
C LEU A 145 6.19 15.23 0.08
N LEU A 146 7.09 15.69 -0.80
CA LEU A 146 7.41 17.11 -0.95
C LEU A 146 6.49 17.81 -1.94
N GLU A 147 6.22 17.17 -3.08
CA GLU A 147 5.44 17.78 -4.16
C GLU A 147 3.96 17.39 -4.12
N GLY A 148 3.60 16.30 -3.41
CA GLY A 148 2.26 15.73 -3.48
C GLY A 148 1.93 15.25 -4.90
N LYS A 149 2.95 14.86 -5.65
CA LYS A 149 2.82 14.37 -7.03
C LYS A 149 3.27 12.92 -7.07
N SER A 150 2.49 12.11 -7.78
CA SER A 150 2.88 10.75 -8.11
C SER A 150 2.05 10.26 -9.28
N ASP A 151 2.74 9.93 -10.37
CA ASP A 151 2.15 9.23 -11.51
C ASP A 151 1.80 7.79 -11.12
N ARG A 152 2.60 7.19 -10.22
CA ARG A 152 2.42 5.85 -9.68
C ARG A 152 2.87 5.80 -8.23
N ALA A 153 1.97 5.41 -7.34
CA ALA A 153 2.26 5.23 -5.93
C ALA A 153 3.50 4.36 -5.73
N SER A 154 4.48 4.86 -4.99
CA SER A 154 5.64 4.09 -4.54
C SER A 154 5.20 2.90 -3.69
N ALA A 155 6.03 1.86 -3.58
CA ALA A 155 5.67 0.65 -2.83
C ALA A 155 5.43 0.97 -1.35
N ILE A 156 6.28 1.82 -0.75
CA ILE A 156 6.15 2.21 0.65
C ILE A 156 4.90 3.05 0.89
N PHE A 157 4.58 3.99 -0.02
CA PHE A 157 3.36 4.80 0.07
C PHE A 157 2.11 3.95 -0.05
N ALA A 158 2.09 3.00 -1.00
CA ALA A 158 0.96 2.09 -1.16
C ALA A 158 0.78 1.23 0.10
N ALA A 159 1.84 0.61 0.61
CA ALA A 159 1.77 -0.21 1.82
C ALA A 159 1.34 0.61 3.04
N GLY A 160 1.95 1.78 3.26
CA GLY A 160 1.64 2.64 4.43
C GLY A 160 0.23 3.21 4.39
N THR A 161 -0.25 3.68 3.23
CA THR A 161 -1.63 4.21 3.13
C THR A 161 -2.69 3.11 3.18
N LEU A 162 -2.40 1.90 2.70
CA LEU A 162 -3.26 0.74 2.91
C LEU A 162 -3.28 0.35 4.39
N PHE A 163 -2.12 0.33 5.06
CA PHE A 163 -2.00 0.00 6.47
C PHE A 163 -2.90 0.91 7.33
N ILE A 164 -2.77 2.23 7.21
CA ILE A 164 -3.59 3.17 8.00
C ILE A 164 -5.08 3.05 7.68
N ALA A 165 -5.45 2.75 6.43
CA ALA A 165 -6.84 2.54 6.04
C ALA A 165 -7.44 1.28 6.69
N ILE A 166 -6.67 0.18 6.70
CA ILE A 166 -7.08 -1.08 7.31
C ILE A 166 -7.05 -0.99 8.83
N LEU A 167 -6.09 -0.28 9.41
CA LEU A 167 -6.04 0.02 10.84
C LEU A 167 -7.32 0.75 11.26
N PHE A 168 -7.72 1.82 10.55
CA PHE A 168 -8.99 2.51 10.78
C PHE A 168 -10.20 1.59 10.67
N PHE A 169 -10.28 0.82 9.57
CA PHE A 169 -11.38 -0.12 9.38
C PHE A 169 -11.50 -1.13 10.51
N THR A 170 -10.37 -1.72 10.94
CA THR A 170 -10.33 -2.73 12.01
C THR A 170 -10.85 -2.16 13.32
N GLN A 171 -10.42 -0.95 13.69
CA GLN A 171 -10.88 -0.31 14.93
C GLN A 171 -12.37 0.02 14.87
N VAL A 172 -12.85 0.59 13.76
CA VAL A 172 -14.29 0.87 13.59
C VAL A 172 -15.11 -0.42 13.61
N PHE A 173 -14.63 -1.47 12.96
CA PHE A 173 -15.31 -2.76 12.90
C PHE A 173 -15.48 -3.36 14.31
N TYR A 174 -14.42 -3.38 15.12
CA TYR A 174 -14.50 -3.86 16.50
C TYR A 174 -15.37 -2.98 17.39
N LEU A 175 -15.32 -1.65 17.23
CA LEU A 175 -16.24 -0.75 17.94
C LEU A 175 -17.71 -1.04 17.61
N LEU A 176 -18.02 -1.32 16.34
CA LEU A 176 -19.37 -1.68 15.91
C LEU A 176 -19.80 -3.06 16.42
N ALA A 177 -18.88 -4.04 16.41
CA ALA A 177 -19.13 -5.36 16.97
C ALA A 177 -19.46 -5.27 18.48
N ASN A 178 -18.64 -4.54 19.23
CA ASN A 178 -18.85 -4.26 20.66
C ASN A 178 -20.19 -3.55 20.92
N PHE A 179 -20.51 -2.54 20.11
CA PHE A 179 -21.80 -1.85 20.22
C PHE A 179 -22.99 -2.77 19.92
N GLY A 180 -22.80 -3.78 19.06
CA GLY A 180 -23.78 -4.83 18.77
C GLY A 180 -23.89 -5.92 19.85
N GLY A 181 -23.14 -5.81 20.94
CA GLY A 181 -23.13 -6.80 22.04
C GLY A 181 -22.24 -8.01 21.77
N ALA A 182 -21.41 -7.99 20.73
CA ALA A 182 -20.35 -8.96 20.57
C ALA A 182 -19.18 -8.62 21.51
N ASP A 183 -18.41 -9.64 21.88
CA ASP A 183 -17.15 -9.48 22.61
C ASP A 183 -16.06 -10.16 21.78
N PRO A 184 -15.42 -9.44 20.84
CA PRO A 184 -14.38 -10.00 19.99
C PRO A 184 -13.23 -10.55 20.84
N ASN A 185 -13.04 -11.86 20.80
CA ASN A 185 -11.97 -12.56 21.48
C ASN A 185 -10.63 -12.16 20.85
N VAL A 186 -9.76 -11.65 21.70
CA VAL A 186 -8.36 -11.42 21.38
C VAL A 186 -7.57 -12.53 22.07
N PRO A 187 -6.70 -13.26 21.34
CA PRO A 187 -5.84 -14.25 21.96
C PRO A 187 -5.10 -13.65 23.16
N PRO A 188 -4.91 -14.41 24.25
CA PRO A 188 -4.17 -13.92 25.39
C PRO A 188 -2.75 -13.56 24.93
N PHE A 189 -2.38 -12.28 25.08
CA PHE A 189 -1.05 -11.75 24.79
C PHE A 189 -0.23 -11.58 26.08
N ASP A 190 -0.46 -12.43 27.07
CA ASP A 190 0.32 -12.53 28.31
C ASP A 190 1.62 -13.34 28.12
N GLU A 191 1.91 -13.74 26.89
CA GLU A 191 3.16 -14.34 26.47
C GLU A 191 4.38 -13.47 26.79
N GLU A 192 5.50 -14.14 27.07
CA GLU A 192 6.80 -13.49 27.26
C GLU A 192 7.24 -12.79 25.96
N MET A 193 8.07 -11.74 26.08
CA MET A 193 8.48 -10.91 24.93
C MET A 193 9.10 -11.73 23.79
N TRP A 194 9.93 -12.73 24.11
CA TRP A 194 10.54 -13.58 23.11
C TRP A 194 9.51 -14.40 22.32
N GLN A 195 8.43 -14.88 22.96
CA GLN A 195 7.36 -15.64 22.31
C GLN A 195 6.60 -14.77 21.31
N LYS A 196 6.21 -13.56 21.74
CA LYS A 196 5.57 -12.58 20.86
C LYS A 196 6.44 -12.26 19.66
N VAL A 197 7.71 -11.93 19.89
CA VAL A 197 8.68 -11.61 18.82
C VAL A 197 8.85 -12.79 17.87
N TYR A 198 8.97 -14.01 18.39
CA TYR A 198 9.07 -15.22 17.57
C TYR A 198 7.82 -15.44 16.71
N MET A 199 6.64 -15.44 17.34
CA MET A 199 5.36 -15.72 16.69
C MET A 199 5.03 -14.68 15.62
N PHE A 200 5.20 -13.40 15.92
CA PHE A 200 4.98 -12.30 14.97
C PHE A 200 6.00 -12.29 13.84
N THR A 201 7.27 -12.59 14.12
CA THR A 201 8.29 -12.72 13.07
C THR A 201 7.94 -13.82 12.08
N LYS A 202 7.49 -14.98 12.59
CA LYS A 202 7.02 -16.08 11.77
C LYS A 202 5.78 -15.68 10.96
N ALA A 203 4.75 -15.11 11.60
CA ALA A 203 3.49 -14.74 10.97
C ALA A 203 3.73 -13.75 9.80
N SER A 204 4.49 -12.68 10.06
CA SER A 204 4.81 -11.63 9.09
C SER A 204 5.47 -12.13 7.79
N VAL A 205 6.17 -13.27 7.82
CA VAL A 205 6.90 -13.80 6.66
C VAL A 205 6.25 -15.08 6.14
N TRP A 206 6.10 -16.10 6.98
CA TRP A 206 5.67 -17.43 6.57
C TRP A 206 4.25 -17.43 6.03
N GLU A 207 3.33 -16.69 6.67
CA GLU A 207 1.96 -16.58 6.17
C GLU A 207 1.89 -15.84 4.84
N GLU A 208 2.76 -14.87 4.58
CA GLU A 208 2.85 -14.19 3.30
C GLU A 208 3.46 -15.09 2.21
N VAL A 209 4.47 -15.90 2.56
CA VAL A 209 5.01 -16.91 1.64
C VAL A 209 3.91 -17.88 1.21
N ILE A 210 3.15 -18.44 2.15
CA ILE A 210 2.08 -19.38 1.81
C ILE A 210 0.93 -18.68 1.10
N SER A 211 0.37 -17.62 1.69
CA SER A 211 -0.83 -17.00 1.14
C SER A 211 -0.58 -16.28 -0.18
N ARG A 212 0.65 -15.82 -0.46
CA ARG A 212 0.95 -15.13 -1.72
C ARG A 212 1.67 -16.00 -2.72
N VAL A 213 2.71 -16.73 -2.32
CA VAL A 213 3.43 -17.56 -3.29
C VAL A 213 2.60 -18.78 -3.64
N LEU A 214 2.11 -19.52 -2.63
CA LEU A 214 1.36 -20.75 -2.88
C LEU A 214 -0.06 -20.48 -3.39
N LEU A 215 -0.79 -19.50 -2.84
CA LEU A 215 -2.19 -19.25 -3.24
C LEU A 215 -2.37 -18.19 -4.33
N ILE A 216 -1.32 -17.46 -4.73
CA ILE A 216 -1.39 -16.50 -5.85
C ILE A 216 -0.34 -16.81 -6.92
N GLY A 217 0.93 -16.82 -6.55
CA GLY A 217 2.06 -17.02 -7.45
C GLY A 217 1.98 -18.32 -8.25
N VAL A 218 1.84 -19.45 -7.55
CA VAL A 218 1.76 -20.78 -8.16
C VAL A 218 0.52 -20.93 -9.06
N PRO A 219 -0.71 -20.56 -8.64
CA PRO A 219 -1.87 -20.57 -9.53
C PRO A 219 -1.68 -19.71 -10.77
N LEU A 220 -1.12 -18.51 -10.65
CA LEU A 220 -0.84 -17.65 -11.81
C LEU A 220 0.21 -18.26 -12.74
N LEU A 221 1.24 -18.92 -12.19
CA LEU A 221 2.23 -19.63 -12.98
C LEU A 221 1.58 -20.75 -13.79
N ILE A 222 0.73 -21.56 -13.16
CA ILE A 222 -0.01 -22.65 -13.81
C ILE A 222 -0.92 -22.11 -14.90
N ILE A 223 -1.70 -21.06 -14.61
CA ILE A 223 -2.63 -20.45 -15.58
C ILE A 223 -1.85 -19.87 -16.76
N ASP A 224 -0.78 -19.12 -16.51
CA ASP A 224 0.01 -18.52 -17.60
C ASP A 224 0.70 -19.61 -18.43
N PHE A 225 1.20 -20.68 -17.80
CA PHE A 225 1.82 -21.80 -18.50
C PHE A 225 0.83 -22.60 -19.36
N LEU A 226 -0.38 -22.85 -18.87
CA LEU A 226 -1.39 -23.65 -19.58
C LEU A 226 -2.15 -22.87 -20.64
N PHE A 227 -2.48 -21.60 -20.36
CA PHE A 227 -3.44 -20.83 -21.17
C PHE A 227 -2.88 -19.52 -21.75
N ARG A 228 -1.71 -19.04 -21.28
CA ARG A 228 -1.18 -17.72 -21.68
C ARG A 228 0.33 -17.75 -21.90
N LYS A 229 0.85 -18.76 -22.60
CA LYS A 229 2.31 -18.97 -22.80
C LYS A 229 3.05 -17.72 -23.28
N GLU A 230 2.47 -16.96 -24.20
CA GLU A 230 3.04 -15.71 -24.73
C GLU A 230 3.09 -14.56 -23.71
N ARG A 231 2.29 -14.64 -22.65
CA ARG A 231 2.25 -13.67 -21.54
C ARG A 231 3.00 -14.15 -20.31
N MET A 232 3.66 -15.31 -20.38
CA MET A 232 4.44 -15.83 -19.26
C MET A 232 5.49 -14.81 -18.85
N ARG A 233 5.55 -14.57 -17.55
CA ARG A 233 6.52 -13.68 -16.93
C ARG A 233 7.74 -14.51 -16.53
N ALA A 234 8.80 -13.85 -16.09
CA ALA A 234 9.94 -14.58 -15.53
C ALA A 234 9.49 -15.40 -14.31
N PRO A 235 9.97 -16.64 -14.11
CA PRO A 235 9.59 -17.48 -12.97
C PRO A 235 9.70 -16.76 -11.61
N ALA A 236 10.72 -15.92 -11.46
CA ALA A 236 10.94 -15.09 -10.28
C ALA A 236 9.76 -14.14 -9.95
N ASN A 237 9.00 -13.68 -10.95
CA ASN A 237 7.82 -12.85 -10.70
C ASN A 237 6.69 -13.63 -10.01
N TYR A 238 6.55 -14.93 -10.26
CA TYR A 238 5.54 -15.74 -9.58
C TYR A 238 5.93 -16.05 -8.14
N LEU A 239 7.24 -16.10 -7.84
CA LEU A 239 7.75 -16.33 -6.48
C LEU A 239 7.83 -15.05 -5.64
N PHE A 240 8.40 -13.98 -6.21
CA PHE A 240 8.64 -12.73 -5.50
C PHE A 240 7.57 -11.66 -5.78
N GLY A 241 6.59 -11.95 -6.63
CA GLY A 241 5.54 -11.01 -7.02
C GLY A 241 6.03 -9.84 -7.88
N GLY A 242 5.13 -8.87 -8.04
CA GLY A 242 5.39 -7.59 -8.70
C GLY A 242 5.27 -7.61 -10.22
N LYS A 243 5.00 -6.43 -10.79
CA LYS A 243 4.85 -6.18 -12.25
C LYS A 243 3.63 -6.84 -12.91
N PHE A 244 2.74 -7.46 -12.15
CA PHE A 244 1.48 -7.94 -12.70
C PHE A 244 0.53 -6.76 -12.98
N LYS A 245 -0.32 -6.95 -13.99
CA LYS A 245 -1.45 -6.06 -14.26
C LYS A 245 -2.65 -6.66 -13.53
N LEU A 246 -3.45 -5.80 -12.91
CA LEU A 246 -4.64 -6.25 -12.19
C LEU A 246 -5.77 -6.47 -13.21
N GLU A 247 -5.85 -7.69 -13.73
CA GLU A 247 -6.93 -8.15 -14.62
C GLU A 247 -7.88 -9.10 -13.86
N ALA A 248 -8.89 -9.62 -14.54
CA ALA A 248 -9.92 -10.46 -13.91
C ALA A 248 -9.35 -11.71 -13.21
N VAL A 249 -8.38 -12.38 -13.84
CA VAL A 249 -7.74 -13.57 -13.26
C VAL A 249 -6.93 -13.21 -12.03
N GLU A 250 -6.00 -12.25 -12.12
CA GLU A 250 -5.22 -11.80 -10.97
C GLU A 250 -6.12 -11.33 -9.81
N SER A 251 -7.23 -10.66 -10.11
CA SER A 251 -8.20 -10.23 -9.08
C SER A 251 -8.93 -11.40 -8.44
N LEU A 252 -9.30 -12.42 -9.23
CA LEU A 252 -9.96 -13.62 -8.72
C LEU A 252 -9.03 -14.42 -7.80
N VAL A 253 -7.77 -14.60 -8.19
CA VAL A 253 -6.79 -15.33 -7.37
C VAL A 253 -6.45 -14.54 -6.10
N ILE A 254 -6.36 -13.20 -6.16
CA ILE A 254 -6.26 -12.35 -4.96
C ILE A 254 -7.47 -12.59 -4.06
N LEU A 255 -8.70 -12.50 -4.58
CA LEU A 255 -9.92 -12.67 -3.79
C LEU A 255 -9.95 -14.05 -3.12
N PHE A 256 -9.63 -15.11 -3.86
CA PHE A 256 -9.51 -16.45 -3.32
C PHE A 256 -8.49 -16.53 -2.19
N SER A 257 -7.26 -16.06 -2.42
CA SER A 257 -6.20 -16.00 -1.39
C SER A 257 -6.63 -15.23 -0.14
N SER A 258 -7.35 -14.11 -0.30
CA SER A 258 -7.83 -13.30 0.82
C SER A 258 -8.92 -14.00 1.64
N ILE A 259 -9.83 -14.74 1.00
CA ILE A 259 -10.82 -15.56 1.71
C ILE A 259 -10.12 -16.66 2.50
N MET A 260 -9.18 -17.37 1.87
CA MET A 260 -8.41 -18.43 2.54
C MET A 260 -7.62 -17.90 3.73
N PHE A 261 -6.98 -16.74 3.57
CA PHE A 261 -6.27 -16.06 4.65
C PHE A 261 -7.21 -15.64 5.79
N ALA A 262 -8.41 -15.15 5.48
CA ALA A 262 -9.42 -14.82 6.48
C ALA A 262 -9.89 -16.04 7.27
N LEU A 263 -10.16 -17.15 6.59
CA LEU A 263 -10.62 -18.39 7.20
C LEU A 263 -9.54 -19.02 8.08
N ALA A 264 -8.26 -18.95 7.69
CA ALA A 264 -7.15 -19.43 8.49
C ALA A 264 -7.07 -18.74 9.87
N HIS A 265 -7.55 -17.50 9.98
CA HIS A 265 -7.58 -16.78 11.25
C HIS A 265 -8.71 -17.21 12.19
N LEU A 266 -9.70 -17.99 11.73
CA LEU A 266 -10.70 -18.60 12.62
C LEU A 266 -10.03 -19.56 13.62
N GLU A 267 -8.85 -20.08 13.28
CA GLU A 267 -8.03 -20.86 14.19
C GLU A 267 -7.19 -19.88 15.03
N GLY A 268 -7.51 -19.79 16.32
CA GLY A 268 -6.84 -18.89 17.27
C GLY A 268 -7.56 -17.56 17.49
N TRP A 269 -8.23 -17.00 16.49
CA TRP A 269 -9.12 -15.84 16.67
C TRP A 269 -10.58 -16.22 16.48
N ASP A 270 -11.48 -15.25 16.62
CA ASP A 270 -12.90 -15.45 16.36
C ASP A 270 -13.33 -14.98 14.97
N ILE A 271 -14.63 -15.13 14.69
CA ILE A 271 -15.26 -14.70 13.44
C ILE A 271 -15.17 -13.19 13.20
N TRP A 272 -15.00 -12.39 14.26
CA TRP A 272 -14.88 -10.94 14.15
C TRP A 272 -13.52 -10.53 13.60
N LYS A 273 -12.45 -11.32 13.84
CA LYS A 273 -11.15 -11.12 13.20
C LYS A 273 -11.14 -11.43 11.70
N THR A 274 -11.97 -12.40 11.27
CA THR A 274 -12.02 -12.86 9.87
C THR A 274 -12.28 -11.73 8.87
N VAL A 275 -13.16 -10.78 9.19
CA VAL A 275 -13.50 -9.68 8.27
C VAL A 275 -12.34 -8.70 8.07
N PRO A 276 -11.73 -8.12 9.14
CA PRO A 276 -10.48 -7.37 9.02
C PRO A 276 -9.35 -8.14 8.34
N SER A 277 -9.12 -9.40 8.71
CA SER A 277 -8.06 -10.23 8.12
C SER A 277 -8.29 -10.48 6.63
N GLY A 278 -9.53 -10.71 6.19
CA GLY A 278 -9.84 -10.83 4.76
C GLY A 278 -9.58 -9.54 3.98
N LEU A 279 -9.91 -8.38 4.55
CA LEU A 279 -9.63 -7.10 3.92
C LEU A 279 -8.12 -6.80 3.88
N ALA A 280 -7.38 -7.11 4.96
CA ALA A 280 -5.93 -7.06 4.98
C ALA A 280 -5.31 -8.01 3.95
N GLY A 281 -5.86 -9.22 3.79
CA GLY A 281 -5.49 -10.19 2.77
C GLY A 281 -5.68 -9.67 1.34
N LEU A 282 -6.75 -8.90 1.08
CA LEU A 282 -6.97 -8.25 -0.22
C LEU A 282 -5.90 -7.21 -0.51
N CYS A 283 -5.56 -6.39 0.50
CA CYS A 283 -4.50 -5.39 0.40
C CYS A 283 -3.13 -6.04 0.18
N SER A 284 -2.80 -7.07 0.95
CA SER A 284 -1.53 -7.78 0.85
C SER A 284 -1.40 -8.54 -0.48
N GLY A 285 -2.48 -9.18 -0.96
CA GLY A 285 -2.55 -9.78 -2.30
C GLY A 285 -2.33 -8.75 -3.42
N PHE A 286 -2.95 -7.57 -3.31
CA PHE A 286 -2.68 -6.44 -4.22
C PHE A 286 -1.21 -6.00 -4.17
N LEU A 287 -0.62 -5.86 -2.98
CA LEU A 287 0.78 -5.47 -2.82
C LEU A 287 1.73 -6.51 -3.43
N PHE A 288 1.47 -7.81 -3.23
CA PHE A 288 2.22 -8.89 -3.85
C PHE A 288 2.19 -8.81 -5.38
N VAL A 289 1.00 -8.69 -5.98
CA VAL A 289 0.82 -8.64 -7.44
C VAL A 289 1.47 -7.38 -8.03
N ARG A 290 1.34 -6.21 -7.38
CA ARG A 290 1.84 -4.95 -7.94
C ARG A 290 3.29 -4.65 -7.64
N TYR A 291 3.72 -4.82 -6.40
CA TYR A 291 5.03 -4.41 -5.92
C TYR A 291 5.94 -5.60 -5.65
N GLY A 292 5.43 -6.65 -5.01
CA GLY A 292 6.14 -7.88 -4.72
C GLY A 292 5.95 -8.35 -3.27
N LEU A 293 6.47 -9.54 -2.98
CA LEU A 293 6.41 -10.20 -1.68
C LEU A 293 7.01 -9.34 -0.57
N TYR A 294 8.10 -8.63 -0.85
CA TYR A 294 8.70 -7.72 0.12
C TYR A 294 7.74 -6.62 0.63
N ALA A 295 6.82 -6.15 -0.23
CA ALA A 295 5.84 -5.14 0.16
C ALA A 295 4.70 -5.73 1.00
N ALA A 296 4.34 -6.99 0.71
CA ALA A 296 3.37 -7.74 1.50
C ALA A 296 3.92 -8.07 2.90
N ILE A 297 5.18 -8.54 2.99
CA ILE A 297 5.87 -8.78 4.28
C ILE A 297 5.99 -7.49 5.08
N PHE A 298 6.41 -6.38 4.48
CA PHE A 298 6.46 -5.09 5.18
C PHE A 298 5.09 -4.67 5.73
N PHE A 299 4.03 -4.88 4.95
CA PHE A 299 2.66 -4.55 5.36
C PHE A 299 2.16 -5.45 6.50
N HIS A 300 2.44 -6.76 6.44
CA HIS A 300 2.05 -7.70 7.51
C HIS A 300 2.85 -7.42 8.80
N PHE A 301 4.16 -7.25 8.67
CA PHE A 301 5.04 -6.81 9.77
C PHE A 301 4.52 -5.54 10.45
N ALA A 302 3.97 -4.60 9.70
CA ALA A 302 3.41 -3.39 10.27
C ALA A 302 2.23 -3.64 11.22
N PHE A 303 1.42 -4.66 10.99
CA PHE A 303 0.33 -5.04 11.89
C PHE A 303 0.83 -5.81 13.10
N ASP A 304 1.66 -6.82 12.88
CA ASP A 304 2.11 -7.71 13.96
C ASP A 304 2.99 -6.95 14.96
N PHE A 305 3.87 -6.07 14.47
CA PHE A 305 4.79 -5.32 15.32
C PHE A 305 4.26 -3.97 15.78
N LEU A 306 2.96 -3.69 15.60
CA LEU A 306 2.37 -2.41 16.02
C LEU A 306 2.34 -2.22 17.55
N SER A 307 2.31 -3.30 18.34
CA SER A 307 2.34 -3.22 19.81
C SER A 307 3.74 -3.42 20.39
N ILE A 308 4.64 -4.10 19.67
CA ILE A 308 5.92 -4.58 20.21
C ILE A 308 6.78 -3.48 20.83
N PRO A 309 7.00 -2.30 20.20
CA PRO A 309 7.73 -1.23 20.87
C PRO A 309 7.10 -0.77 22.18
N VAL A 310 5.77 -0.71 22.28
CA VAL A 310 5.08 -0.28 23.51
C VAL A 310 5.28 -1.32 24.61
N ASP A 311 5.06 -2.59 24.29
CA ASP A 311 5.24 -3.72 25.21
C ASP A 311 6.70 -3.83 25.69
N PHE A 312 7.68 -3.56 24.82
CA PHE A 312 9.11 -3.72 25.13
C PHE A 312 9.63 -2.64 26.08
N PHE A 313 9.25 -1.38 25.88
CA PHE A 313 9.75 -0.30 26.72
C PHE A 313 8.98 -0.12 28.03
N ASP A 314 7.76 -0.66 28.11
CA ASP A 314 6.85 -0.59 29.27
C ASP A 314 6.88 0.79 29.98
N SER A 315 6.79 1.85 29.18
CA SER A 315 7.00 3.22 29.63
C SER A 315 5.84 4.10 29.22
N ILE A 316 5.18 4.68 30.21
CA ILE A 316 4.07 5.63 29.98
C ILE A 316 4.51 6.86 29.16
N VAL A 317 5.77 7.27 29.31
CA VAL A 317 6.35 8.40 28.59
C VAL A 317 6.44 8.10 27.09
N LEU A 318 6.64 6.84 26.71
CA LEU A 318 6.67 6.42 25.30
C LEU A 318 5.29 5.98 24.81
N SER A 319 4.48 5.31 25.63
CA SER A 319 3.17 4.81 25.22
C SER A 319 2.18 5.93 24.89
N LEU A 320 2.22 7.06 25.61
CA LEU A 320 1.30 8.17 25.41
C LEU A 320 1.50 8.88 24.05
N PRO A 321 2.71 9.34 23.67
CA PRO A 321 2.97 9.88 22.33
C PRO A 321 2.64 8.89 21.21
N LEU A 322 2.95 7.60 21.40
CA LEU A 322 2.64 6.56 20.41
C LEU A 322 1.13 6.34 20.26
N SER A 323 0.37 6.42 21.36
CA SER A 323 -1.09 6.37 21.33
C SER A 323 -1.67 7.55 20.54
N PHE A 324 -1.16 8.77 20.75
CA PHE A 324 -1.56 9.92 19.94
C PHE A 324 -1.19 9.78 18.46
N LEU A 325 -0.04 9.17 18.15
CA LEU A 325 0.36 8.87 16.78
C LEU A 325 -0.60 7.87 16.12
N ILE A 326 -0.99 6.81 16.82
CA ILE A 326 -1.98 5.84 16.35
C ILE A 326 -3.33 6.52 16.12
N LEU A 327 -3.79 7.39 17.03
CA LEU A 327 -5.01 8.18 16.84
C LEU A 327 -4.94 9.07 15.60
N ALA A 328 -3.79 9.71 15.36
CA ALA A 328 -3.57 10.51 14.15
C ALA A 328 -3.61 9.62 12.88
N TRP A 329 -3.04 8.41 12.92
CA TRP A 329 -3.16 7.45 11.84
C TRP A 329 -4.59 6.97 11.61
N LEU A 330 -5.40 6.77 12.66
CA LEU A 330 -6.81 6.41 12.52
C LEU A 330 -7.60 7.53 11.83
N ALA A 331 -7.40 8.78 12.22
CA ALA A 331 -8.04 9.93 11.59
C ALA A 331 -7.67 10.04 10.09
N CYS A 332 -6.39 9.86 9.76
CA CYS A 332 -5.94 9.82 8.37
C CYS A 332 -6.48 8.58 7.63
N GLY A 333 -6.53 7.44 8.31
CA GLY A 333 -7.05 6.17 7.83
C GLY A 333 -8.49 6.28 7.36
N ALA A 334 -9.33 7.07 8.02
CA ALA A 334 -10.69 7.35 7.57
C ALA A 334 -10.74 7.93 6.14
N VAL A 335 -9.85 8.88 5.83
CA VAL A 335 -9.75 9.49 4.50
C VAL A 335 -9.34 8.45 3.46
N PHE A 336 -8.28 7.68 3.75
CA PHE A 336 -7.79 6.66 2.83
C PHE A 336 -8.76 5.49 2.66
N PHE A 337 -9.45 5.08 3.70
CA PHE A 337 -10.49 4.07 3.66
C PHE A 337 -11.60 4.47 2.68
N VAL A 338 -12.13 5.69 2.77
CA VAL A 338 -13.15 6.19 1.83
C VAL A 338 -12.62 6.22 0.39
N ILE A 339 -11.37 6.65 0.19
CA ILE A 339 -10.75 6.69 -1.14
C ILE A 339 -10.63 5.27 -1.72
N TYR A 340 -10.11 4.32 -0.94
CA TYR A 340 -9.89 2.95 -1.39
C TYR A 340 -11.21 2.19 -1.56
N ALA A 341 -12.18 2.38 -0.68
CA ALA A 341 -13.53 1.82 -0.83
C ALA A 341 -14.20 2.30 -2.12
N LYS A 342 -14.11 3.60 -2.44
CA LYS A 342 -14.62 4.13 -3.72
C LYS A 342 -13.90 3.52 -4.93
N ARG A 343 -12.58 3.35 -4.86
CA ARG A 343 -11.80 2.74 -5.95
C ARG A 343 -12.18 1.27 -6.14
N LEU A 344 -12.31 0.51 -5.05
CA LEU A 344 -12.74 -0.88 -5.07
C LEU A 344 -14.15 -1.00 -5.65
N PHE A 345 -15.10 -0.17 -5.21
CA PHE A 345 -16.46 -0.17 -5.73
C PHE A 345 -16.51 0.11 -7.24
N VAL A 346 -15.77 1.11 -7.72
CA VAL A 346 -15.68 1.41 -9.16
C VAL A 346 -15.05 0.26 -9.93
N PHE A 347 -14.02 -0.38 -9.37
CA PHE A 347 -13.36 -1.53 -9.97
C PHE A 347 -14.32 -2.72 -10.12
N VAL A 348 -14.98 -3.11 -9.04
CA VAL A 348 -15.98 -4.21 -9.03
C VAL A 348 -17.11 -3.91 -9.99
N ARG A 349 -17.67 -2.69 -9.96
CA ARG A 349 -18.76 -2.30 -10.87
C ARG A 349 -18.34 -2.40 -12.34
N ARG A 350 -17.13 -1.96 -12.69
CA ARG A 350 -16.62 -2.07 -14.08
C ARG A 350 -16.39 -3.53 -14.50
N GLY A 351 -15.84 -4.34 -13.61
CA GLY A 351 -15.65 -5.78 -13.83
C GLY A 351 -16.97 -6.50 -14.08
N MET A 352 -17.96 -6.30 -13.21
CA MET A 352 -19.31 -6.88 -13.40
C MET A 352 -19.96 -6.43 -14.71
N LEU A 353 -19.85 -5.15 -15.06
CA LEU A 353 -20.41 -4.63 -16.32
C LEU A 353 -19.73 -5.24 -17.56
N SER A 354 -18.43 -5.57 -17.48
CA SER A 354 -17.73 -6.25 -18.59
C SER A 354 -18.12 -7.72 -18.76
N VAL A 355 -18.66 -8.36 -17.72
CA VAL A 355 -19.22 -9.73 -17.81
C VAL A 355 -20.65 -9.69 -18.37
N ILE A 356 -21.44 -8.66 -18.03
CA ILE A 356 -22.85 -8.52 -18.47
C ILE A 356 -22.97 -8.00 -19.90
N ARG A 357 -21.99 -7.23 -20.38
CA ARG A 357 -21.94 -6.78 -21.79
C ARG A 357 -20.77 -7.48 -22.49
N PRO A 358 -20.99 -8.61 -23.19
CA PRO A 358 -19.98 -9.10 -24.11
C PRO A 358 -19.64 -7.95 -25.07
N MET A 359 -18.35 -7.64 -25.19
CA MET A 359 -17.93 -6.63 -26.16
C MET A 359 -18.35 -7.12 -27.55
N PRO A 360 -18.95 -6.25 -28.39
CA PRO A 360 -19.15 -6.61 -29.78
C PRO A 360 -17.79 -6.97 -30.37
N GLU A 361 -17.72 -8.12 -31.03
CA GLU A 361 -16.53 -8.56 -31.74
C GLU A 361 -16.05 -7.41 -32.62
N ARG A 362 -14.83 -6.93 -32.38
CA ARG A 362 -14.17 -6.06 -33.33
C ARG A 362 -13.85 -6.92 -34.54
N GLN A 363 -14.69 -6.82 -35.56
CA GLN A 363 -14.39 -7.28 -36.91
C GLN A 363 -13.25 -6.46 -37.51
#